data_AF-A0A7C7LVE3-F1
#
_entry.id   AF-A0A7C7LVE3-F1
#
_cell.length_a   1.000
_cell.length_b   1.000
_cell.length_c   1.000
_cell.angle_alpha   90.00
_cell.angle_beta   90.00
_cell.angle_gamma   90.00
#
_symmetry.space_group_name_H-M   'P 1'
#
loop_
_entity.id
_entity.type
_entity.pdbx_description
1 polymer ?
#
loop_
_entity_poly.entity_id
_entity_poly.type
_entity_poly.pdbx_seq_one_letter_code
_entity_poly.pdbx_strand_id
1 'polypeptide(L)'
;MNSKRYCIFIILLGGIMLGQNNVSINASLKTAKMLERKGDADGAIAIYEAVLLKDPKNHRSIRDLKALFKKNKRYEEGIHFIRERLVHSPTDIQLYSELGVFHFLNDQ
;
A
#
# COMPACT_ATOMS: atom_id res chain seq x y z
N MET A 1 23.96 -16.12 -32.31
CA MET A 1 22.53 -16.42 -32.58
C MET A 1 22.08 -17.51 -31.63
N ASN A 2 20.95 -17.28 -30.97
CA ASN A 2 20.17 -18.21 -30.12
C ASN A 2 20.58 -18.38 -28.66
N SER A 3 20.38 -17.27 -27.95
CA SER A 3 19.93 -17.17 -26.57
C SER A 3 18.70 -18.06 -26.32
N LYS A 4 18.89 -19.27 -25.77
CA LYS A 4 17.80 -20.14 -25.29
C LYS A 4 18.25 -21.02 -24.12
N ARG A 5 18.67 -20.44 -23.00
CA ARG A 5 18.84 -21.19 -21.73
C ARG A 5 18.41 -20.45 -20.46
N TYR A 6 17.88 -19.22 -20.55
CA TYR A 6 17.43 -18.47 -19.38
C TYR A 6 15.96 -18.71 -18.96
N CYS A 7 15.24 -19.63 -19.61
CA CYS A 7 13.80 -19.82 -19.36
C CYS A 7 13.46 -20.85 -18.27
N ILE A 8 14.42 -21.41 -17.52
CA ILE A 8 14.12 -22.46 -16.51
C ILE A 8 14.25 -21.98 -15.05
N PHE A 9 14.55 -20.70 -14.80
CA PHE A 9 14.70 -20.17 -13.43
C PHE A 9 13.64 -19.13 -13.01
N ILE A 10 12.47 -19.09 -13.65
CA ILE A 10 11.34 -18.20 -13.28
C ILE A 10 10.11 -19.03 -12.85
N ILE A 11 10.29 -20.12 -12.09
CA ILE A 11 9.17 -20.89 -11.53
C ILE A 11 9.41 -21.20 -10.04
N LEU A 12 9.96 -20.26 -9.28
CA LEU A 12 10.16 -20.44 -7.82
C LEU A 12 9.68 -19.27 -6.95
N LEU A 13 8.80 -18.41 -7.48
CA LEU A 13 8.09 -17.38 -6.68
C LEU A 13 6.56 -17.53 -6.73
N GLY A 14 6.05 -18.63 -7.31
CA GLY A 14 4.61 -18.93 -7.40
C GLY A 14 4.09 -19.82 -6.26
N GLY A 15 4.71 -19.78 -5.09
CA GLY A 15 4.60 -20.87 -4.11
C GLY A 15 4.31 -20.48 -2.67
N ILE A 16 3.54 -19.42 -2.39
CA ILE A 16 2.81 -19.28 -1.11
C ILE A 16 1.48 -18.52 -1.35
N MET A 17 0.54 -19.17 -2.03
CA MET A 17 -0.89 -18.77 -1.98
C MET A 17 -1.71 -19.95 -1.45
N LEU A 18 -1.27 -20.51 -0.33
CA LEU A 18 -2.06 -21.48 0.45
C LEU A 18 -2.21 -20.91 1.85
N GLY A 19 -3.40 -20.36 2.13
CA GLY A 19 -3.78 -19.92 3.46
C GLY A 19 -4.42 -18.54 3.58
N GLN A 20 -5.14 -18.03 2.57
CA GLN A 20 -6.08 -16.93 2.86
C GLN A 20 -7.31 -17.50 3.56
N ASN A 21 -7.20 -17.60 4.89
CA ASN A 21 -8.36 -17.46 5.75
C ASN A 21 -9.17 -16.26 5.24
N ASN A 22 -10.48 -16.40 5.07
CA ASN A 22 -11.42 -15.29 4.80
C ASN A 22 -11.49 -14.37 6.03
N VAL A 23 -10.36 -13.76 6.39
CA VAL A 23 -10.27 -12.75 7.45
C VAL A 23 -11.08 -11.57 6.97
N SER A 24 -12.08 -11.19 7.77
CA SER A 24 -12.92 -10.04 7.45
C SER A 24 -12.07 -8.77 7.37
N ILE A 25 -12.43 -7.85 6.47
CA ILE A 25 -11.75 -6.54 6.33
C ILE A 25 -11.63 -5.85 7.70
N ASN A 26 -12.68 -5.93 8.53
CA ASN A 26 -12.66 -5.36 9.88
C ASN A 26 -11.62 -6.00 10.80
N ALA A 27 -11.41 -7.31 10.72
CA ALA A 27 -10.36 -7.99 11.48
C ALA A 27 -8.96 -7.57 10.97
N SER A 28 -8.77 -7.52 9.65
CA SER A 28 -7.52 -7.00 9.06
C SER A 28 -7.20 -5.58 9.51
N LEU A 29 -8.19 -4.68 9.49
CA LEU A 29 -8.03 -3.30 9.95
C LEU A 29 -7.66 -3.20 11.44
N LYS A 30 -8.25 -4.06 12.30
CA LYS A 30 -7.87 -4.13 13.71
C LYS A 30 -6.42 -4.60 13.87
N THR A 31 -5.99 -5.58 13.08
CA THR A 31 -4.60 -6.05 13.06
C THR A 31 -3.64 -4.94 12.62
N ALA A 32 -3.93 -4.25 11.53
CA ALA A 32 -3.11 -3.12 11.07
C ALA A 32 -2.95 -2.05 12.16
N LYS A 33 -4.06 -1.66 12.81
CA LYS A 33 -4.01 -0.71 13.93
C LYS A 33 -3.23 -1.20 15.15
N MET A 34 -3.21 -2.50 15.40
CA MET A 34 -2.37 -3.08 16.45
C MET A 34 -0.88 -2.95 16.10
N LEU A 35 -0.51 -3.26 14.85
CA LEU A 35 0.86 -3.14 14.36
C LEU A 35 1.34 -1.69 14.40
N GLU A 36 0.51 -0.73 13.98
CA GLU A 36 0.81 0.71 14.13
C GLU A 36 1.14 1.11 15.57
N ARG A 37 0.41 0.57 16.55
CA ARG A 37 0.63 0.85 17.99
C ARG A 37 1.90 0.19 18.51
N LYS A 38 2.30 -0.94 17.93
CA LYS A 38 3.55 -1.64 18.24
C LYS A 38 4.77 -0.99 17.55
N GLY A 39 4.56 -0.01 16.68
CA GLY A 39 5.62 0.61 15.90
C GLY A 39 6.02 -0.19 14.66
N ASP A 40 5.32 -1.29 14.36
CA ASP A 40 5.53 -2.08 13.15
C ASP A 40 4.79 -1.42 11.98
N ALA A 41 5.45 -0.42 11.39
CA ALA A 41 4.92 0.34 10.27
C ALA A 41 4.81 -0.52 9.00
N ASP A 42 5.83 -1.34 8.69
CA ASP A 42 5.85 -2.21 7.52
C ASP A 42 4.72 -3.23 7.55
N GLY A 43 4.55 -3.91 8.70
CA GLY A 43 3.46 -4.87 8.88
C GLY A 43 2.08 -4.21 8.75
N ALA A 44 1.90 -3.01 9.32
CA ALA A 44 0.65 -2.28 9.18
C ALA A 44 0.36 -1.88 7.72
N ILE A 45 1.37 -1.43 6.99
CA ILE A 45 1.27 -1.06 5.57
C ILE A 45 0.84 -2.26 4.74
N ALA A 46 1.52 -3.40 4.88
CA ALA A 46 1.20 -4.63 4.16
C ALA A 46 -0.26 -5.07 4.37
N ILE A 47 -0.79 -4.92 5.60
CA ILE A 47 -2.20 -5.25 5.88
C ILE A 47 -3.16 -4.24 5.24
N TYR A 48 -2.87 -2.95 5.26
CA TYR A 48 -3.72 -1.96 4.58
C TYR A 48 -3.74 -2.14 3.07
N GLU A 49 -2.59 -2.43 2.46
CA GLU A 49 -2.49 -2.74 1.04
C GLU A 49 -3.29 -4.00 0.70
N ALA A 50 -3.18 -5.06 1.51
CA ALA A 50 -3.97 -6.27 1.34
C ALA A 50 -5.48 -6.02 1.45
N VAL A 51 -5.93 -5.10 2.32
CA VAL A 51 -7.33 -4.67 2.36
C VAL A 51 -7.71 -3.93 1.08
N LEU A 52 -6.85 -3.05 0.58
CA LEU A 52 -7.10 -2.30 -0.65
C LEU A 52 -7.08 -3.16 -1.92
N LEU A 53 -6.36 -4.28 -1.92
CA LEU A 53 -6.47 -5.28 -2.98
C LEU A 53 -7.86 -5.93 -3.03
N LYS A 54 -8.54 -6.05 -1.89
CA LYS A 54 -9.91 -6.63 -1.80
C LYS A 54 -11.01 -5.59 -1.98
N ASP A 55 -10.80 -4.39 -1.43
CA ASP A 55 -11.71 -3.25 -1.51
C ASP A 55 -10.89 -1.98 -1.85
N PRO A 56 -10.67 -1.70 -3.14
CA PRO A 56 -9.84 -0.56 -3.58
C PRO A 56 -10.35 0.81 -3.12
N LYS A 57 -11.64 0.91 -2.79
CA LYS A 57 -12.30 2.15 -2.35
C LYS A 57 -12.45 2.23 -0.83
N ASN A 58 -11.80 1.34 -0.06
CA ASN A 58 -11.90 1.34 1.38
C ASN A 58 -11.35 2.63 2.00
N HIS A 59 -12.22 3.62 2.24
CA HIS A 59 -11.81 4.95 2.70
C HIS A 59 -11.01 4.92 4.00
N ARG A 60 -11.29 3.97 4.89
CA ARG A 60 -10.55 3.81 6.15
C ARG A 60 -9.10 3.41 5.89
N SER A 61 -8.87 2.39 5.06
CA SER A 61 -7.51 1.96 4.70
C SER A 61 -6.74 3.06 3.98
N ILE A 62 -7.38 3.75 3.02
CA ILE A 62 -6.77 4.87 2.30
C ILE A 62 -6.30 5.96 3.26
N ARG A 63 -7.17 6.39 4.17
CA ARG A 63 -6.86 7.43 5.15
C ARG A 63 -5.76 6.99 6.11
N ASP A 64 -5.89 5.79 6.66
CA ASP A 64 -5.00 5.30 7.71
C ASP A 64 -3.60 5.01 7.14
N LEU A 65 -3.50 4.49 5.92
CA LEU A 65 -2.23 4.28 5.22
C LEU A 65 -1.51 5.60 4.90
N LYS A 66 -2.23 6.63 4.39
CA LYS A 66 -1.65 7.98 4.23
C LYS A 66 -1.15 8.57 5.54
N ALA A 67 -1.91 8.43 6.63
CA ALA A 67 -1.49 8.90 7.94
C ALA A 67 -0.22 8.19 8.42
N LEU A 68 -0.13 6.88 8.16
CA LEU A 68 1.00 6.05 8.52
C LEU A 68 2.27 6.41 7.74
N PHE A 69 2.16 6.68 6.44
CA PHE A 69 3.27 7.19 5.63
C PHE A 69 3.82 8.50 6.20
N LYS A 70 2.95 9.47 6.50
CA LYS A 70 3.37 10.75 7.11
C LYS A 70 4.05 10.56 8.47
N LYS A 71 3.47 9.73 9.34
CA LYS A 71 3.98 9.49 10.70
C LYS A 71 5.38 8.87 10.70
N ASN A 72 5.66 7.97 9.74
CA ASN A 72 6.94 7.27 9.65
C ASN A 72 7.90 7.90 8.63
N LYS A 73 7.61 9.13 8.16
CA LYS A 73 8.43 9.85 7.17
C LYS A 73 8.68 9.09 5.86
N ARG A 74 7.73 8.22 5.48
CA ARG A 74 7.75 7.46 4.22
C ARG A 74 7.06 8.27 3.13
N TYR A 75 7.60 9.44 2.83
CA TYR A 75 6.91 10.45 2.03
C TYR A 75 6.84 10.04 0.56
N GLU A 76 7.92 9.49 0.00
CA GLU A 76 7.98 9.00 -1.38
C GLU A 76 6.94 7.91 -1.67
N GLU A 77 6.72 7.02 -0.72
CA GLU A 77 5.70 5.97 -0.85
C GLU A 77 4.29 6.52 -0.80
N GLY A 78 4.04 7.52 0.05
CA GLY A 78 2.79 8.26 0.06
C GLY A 78 2.54 9.02 -1.25
N ILE A 79 3.60 9.62 -1.83
CA ILE A 79 3.54 10.27 -3.16
C ILE A 79 3.13 9.24 -4.22
N HIS A 80 3.79 8.08 -4.26
CA HIS A 80 3.46 7.00 -5.20
C HIS A 80 2.00 6.55 -5.03
N PHE A 81 1.59 6.27 -3.80
CA PHE A 81 0.25 5.82 -3.46
C PHE A 81 -0.88 6.79 -3.89
N ILE A 82 -0.62 8.10 -3.80
CA ILE A 82 -1.58 9.12 -4.28
C ILE A 82 -1.58 9.20 -5.80
N ARG A 83 -0.40 9.13 -6.45
CA ARG A 83 -0.29 9.15 -7.92
C ARG A 83 -1.04 7.99 -8.56
N GLU A 84 -0.93 6.79 -8.02
CA GLU A 84 -1.69 5.61 -8.50
C GLU A 84 -3.20 5.83 -8.44
N ARG A 85 -3.70 6.56 -7.43
CA ARG A 85 -5.13 6.90 -7.35
C ARG A 85 -5.55 7.96 -8.33
N LEU A 86 -4.71 8.97 -8.55
CA LEU A 86 -4.97 10.04 -9.51
C LEU A 86 -5.10 9.50 -10.94
N VAL A 87 -4.44 8.38 -11.29
CA VAL A 87 -4.65 7.69 -12.59
C VAL A 87 -6.13 7.36 -12.83
N HIS A 88 -6.86 7.00 -11.77
CA HIS A 88 -8.28 6.64 -11.85
C HIS A 88 -9.22 7.79 -11.50
N SER A 89 -8.70 8.87 -10.92
CA SER A 89 -9.45 10.06 -10.49
C SER A 89 -8.69 11.35 -10.86
N PRO A 90 -8.47 11.64 -12.15
CA PRO A 90 -7.56 12.70 -12.60
C PRO A 90 -8.06 14.13 -12.30
N THR A 91 -9.30 14.28 -11.85
CA THR A 91 -9.89 15.58 -11.49
C THR A 91 -10.15 15.70 -9.98
N ASP A 92 -9.63 14.78 -9.17
CA ASP A 92 -9.82 14.79 -7.71
C ASP A 92 -8.89 15.81 -7.06
N ILE A 93 -9.43 17.00 -6.80
CA ILE A 93 -8.74 18.12 -6.17
C ILE A 93 -8.21 17.74 -4.77
N GLN A 94 -8.92 16.88 -4.04
CA GLN A 94 -8.50 16.45 -2.71
C GLN A 94 -7.22 15.63 -2.79
N LEU A 95 -7.12 14.72 -3.78
CA LEU A 95 -5.89 13.95 -4.00
C LEU A 95 -4.71 14.83 -4.43
N TYR A 96 -4.93 15.86 -5.25
CA TYR A 96 -3.87 16.83 -5.56
C TYR A 96 -3.41 17.63 -4.33
N SER A 97 -4.34 18.05 -3.48
CA SER A 97 -4.00 18.73 -2.22
C SER A 97 -3.16 17.84 -1.31
N GLU A 98 -3.52 16.56 -1.19
CA GLU A 98 -2.75 15.60 -0.41
C GLU A 98 -1.36 15.33 -1.02
N LEU A 99 -1.28 15.24 -2.36
CA LEU A 99 0.00 15.09 -3.06
C LEU A 99 0.94 16.27 -2.77
N GLY A 100 0.41 17.50 -2.78
CA GLY A 100 1.16 18.69 -2.42
C GLY A 100 1.69 18.65 -0.98
N VAL A 101 0.87 18.19 -0.03
CA VAL A 101 1.29 17.99 1.37
C VAL A 101 2.44 16.99 1.47
N PHE A 102 2.36 15.88 0.73
CA PHE A 102 3.42 14.88 0.74
C PHE A 102 4.73 15.40 0.13
N HIS A 103 4.68 16.13 -0.99
CA HIS A 103 5.86 16.78 -1.55
C HIS A 103 6.50 17.78 -0.58
N PHE A 104 5.68 18.63 0.05
CA PHE A 104 6.18 19.59 1.04
C PHE A 104 6.86 18.92 2.25
N LEU A 105 6.36 17.76 2.69
CA LEU A 105 6.99 17.00 3.78
C LEU A 105 8.27 16.27 3.32
N ASN A 106 8.35 15.88 2.05
CA ASN A 106 9.51 15.20 1.45
C ASN A 106 10.73 16.13 1.30
N ASP A 107 10.47 17.42 1.11
CA ASP A 107 11.50 18.43 0.86
C ASP A 107 12.12 19.01 2.17
N GLN A 108 11.73 18.51 3.35
CA GLN A 108 12.21 18.92 4.68
C GLN A 108 13.17 17.90 5.30
#